data_AF-A0A849BXR6-F1
#
_entry.id   AF-A0A849BXR6-F1
#
_cell.length_a   1.000
_cell.length_b   1.000
_cell.length_c   1.000
_cell.angle_alpha   90.00
_cell.angle_beta   90.00
_cell.angle_gamma   90.00
#
_symmetry.space_group_name_H-M   'P 1'
#
loop_
_entity.id
_entity.type
_entity.pdbx_description
1 polymer ?
#
loop_
_entity_poly.entity_id
_entity_poly.type
_entity_poly.pdbx_seq_one_letter_code
_entity_poly.pdbx_strand_id
1 'polypeptide(L)'
;MMSAYTQTEIVHKAIDDLDAALAAGSRVREWMWADWVPSNKPWPPEVATTRDAVIEKISDVLEVLGDAREELDRALRSLPSLYHPDLADPDR
;
A
#
# COMPACT_ATOMS: atom_id res chain seq x y z
N MET A 1 -15.22 20.53 15.65
CA MET A 1 -16.19 19.91 14.74
C MET A 1 -15.42 18.85 13.96
N MET A 2 -15.53 17.58 14.32
CA MET A 2 -14.88 16.50 13.56
C MET A 2 -15.69 16.32 12.27
N SER A 3 -15.07 16.54 11.11
CA SER A 3 -15.66 16.15 9.83
C SER A 3 -15.85 14.64 9.86
N ALA A 4 -17.08 14.16 9.81
CA ALA A 4 -17.35 12.74 9.66
C ALA A 4 -16.99 12.39 8.21
N TYR A 5 -15.84 11.74 8.02
CA TYR A 5 -15.45 11.23 6.71
C TYR A 5 -16.57 10.37 6.12
N THR A 6 -16.89 10.60 4.86
CA THR A 6 -17.77 9.74 4.09
C THR A 6 -17.13 8.37 3.89
N GLN A 7 -17.95 7.33 3.67
CA GLN A 7 -17.45 5.99 3.40
C GLN A 7 -16.43 5.95 2.24
N THR A 8 -16.66 6.76 1.21
CA THR A 8 -15.76 6.93 0.07
C THR A 8 -14.41 7.55 0.49
N GLU A 9 -14.41 8.58 1.33
CA GLU A 9 -13.16 9.20 1.80
C GLU A 9 -12.36 8.26 2.72
N ILE A 10 -13.03 7.43 3.53
CA ILE A 10 -12.37 6.42 4.35
C ILE A 10 -11.65 5.40 3.47
N VAL A 11 -12.31 4.90 2.42
CA VAL A 11 -11.71 3.91 1.51
C VAL A 11 -10.56 4.52 0.71
N HIS A 12 -10.70 5.75 0.19
CA HIS A 12 -9.58 6.44 -0.47
C HIS A 12 -8.39 6.60 0.45
N LYS A 13 -8.61 7.06 1.69
CA LYS A 13 -7.52 7.20 2.66
C LYS A 13 -6.83 5.86 2.94
N ALA A 14 -7.59 4.77 3.06
CA ALA A 14 -7.02 3.45 3.27
C ALA A 14 -6.16 3.00 2.08
N ILE A 15 -6.60 3.27 0.84
CA ILE A 15 -5.81 3.01 -0.37
C ILE A 15 -4.51 3.84 -0.36
N ASP A 16 -4.60 5.14 -0.05
CA ASP A 16 -3.42 6.01 0.02
C ASP A 16 -2.40 5.53 1.07
N ASP A 17 -2.88 5.11 2.24
CA ASP A 17 -2.02 4.59 3.31
C ASP A 17 -1.36 3.26 2.89
N LEU A 18 -2.05 2.40 2.13
CA LEU A 18 -1.48 1.17 1.56
C LEU A 18 -0.46 1.44 0.45
N ASP A 19 -0.74 2.37 -0.46
CA ASP A 19 0.20 2.78 -1.51
C ASP A 19 1.50 3.35 -0.87
N ALA A 20 1.37 4.13 0.21
CA ALA A 20 2.52 4.61 0.97
C ALA A 20 3.33 3.47 1.62
N ALA A 21 2.65 2.46 2.18
CA ALA A 21 3.28 1.29 2.77
C ALA A 21 4.01 0.43 1.71
N LEU A 22 3.39 0.21 0.55
CA LEU A 22 3.98 -0.50 -0.60
C LEU A 22 5.25 0.21 -1.09
N ALA A 23 5.20 1.53 -1.22
CA ALA A 23 6.34 2.33 -1.62
C ALA A 23 7.47 2.26 -0.59
N ALA A 24 7.14 2.31 0.71
CA ALA A 24 8.13 2.18 1.78
C ALA A 24 8.79 0.79 1.80
N GLY A 25 7.99 -0.28 1.74
CA GLY A 25 8.50 -1.65 1.73
C GLY A 25 9.36 -1.94 0.50
N SER A 26 8.96 -1.44 -0.68
CA SER A 26 9.75 -1.58 -1.91
C SER A 26 11.11 -0.91 -1.78
N ARG A 27 11.17 0.32 -1.23
CA ARG A 27 12.44 1.00 -0.97
C ARG A 27 13.34 0.23 0.00
N VAL A 28 12.78 -0.33 1.08
CA VAL A 28 13.57 -1.15 2.02
C VAL A 28 14.11 -2.40 1.34
N ARG A 29 13.29 -3.09 0.53
CA ARG A 29 13.71 -4.27 -0.23
C ARG A 29 14.84 -3.94 -1.21
N GLU A 30 14.71 -2.85 -1.96
CA GLU A 30 15.72 -2.37 -2.90
C GLU A 30 17.03 -2.02 -2.18
N TRP A 31 16.95 -1.31 -1.05
CA TRP A 31 18.11 -1.00 -0.21
C TRP A 31 18.80 -2.27 0.29
N MET A 32 18.04 -3.24 0.81
CA MET A 32 18.58 -4.55 1.22
C MET A 32 19.25 -5.26 0.05
N TRP A 33 18.71 -5.12 -1.16
CA TRP A 33 19.29 -5.70 -2.36
C TRP A 33 20.61 -5.02 -2.77
N ALA A 34 20.63 -3.69 -2.83
CA ALA A 34 21.72 -2.90 -3.41
C ALA A 34 22.84 -2.56 -2.41
N ASP A 35 22.48 -2.08 -1.22
CA ASP A 35 23.42 -1.44 -0.28
C ASP A 35 23.92 -2.41 0.80
N TRP A 36 23.24 -3.54 0.96
CA TRP A 36 23.67 -4.60 1.87
C TRP A 36 24.62 -5.62 1.20
N VAL A 37 25.41 -5.17 0.22
CA VAL A 37 26.52 -5.92 -0.40
C VAL A 37 27.81 -5.12 -0.17
N PRO A 38 28.87 -5.67 0.46
CA PRO A 38 30.06 -4.88 0.76
C PRO A 38 30.86 -4.71 -0.52
N SER A 39 31.26 -3.47 -0.78
CA SER A 39 31.99 -3.07 -1.99
C SER A 39 33.39 -3.70 -2.11
N ASN A 40 33.89 -4.40 -1.08
CA ASN A 40 35.27 -4.90 -1.05
C ASN A 40 35.52 -6.24 -0.35
N LYS A 41 34.53 -6.88 0.28
CA LYS A 41 34.66 -8.23 0.88
C LYS A 41 33.31 -8.97 0.87
N PRO A 42 33.27 -10.29 0.64
CA PRO A 42 32.04 -11.05 0.81
C PRO A 42 31.59 -11.06 2.28
N TRP A 43 30.28 -11.00 2.52
CA TRP A 43 29.72 -11.17 3.85
C TRP A 43 29.96 -12.60 4.39
N PRO A 44 29.96 -12.79 5.72
CA PRO A 44 29.79 -14.12 6.30
C PRO A 44 28.51 -14.79 5.77
N PRO A 45 28.50 -16.11 5.52
CA PRO A 45 27.34 -16.81 4.99
C PRO A 45 26.05 -16.59 5.80
N GLU A 46 26.16 -16.52 7.13
CA GLU A 46 25.02 -16.28 8.02
C GLU A 46 24.34 -14.92 7.78
N VAL A 47 25.12 -13.88 7.49
CA VAL A 47 24.60 -12.54 7.19
C VAL A 47 23.90 -12.53 5.84
N ALA A 48 24.47 -13.21 4.83
CA ALA A 48 23.84 -13.36 3.53
C ALA A 48 22.50 -14.12 3.61
N THR A 49 22.47 -15.24 4.32
CA THR A 49 21.22 -16.01 4.56
C THR A 49 20.18 -15.17 5.30
N THR A 50 20.59 -14.40 6.30
CA THR A 50 19.67 -13.52 7.04
C THR A 50 19.11 -12.43 6.14
N ARG A 51 19.94 -11.84 5.28
CA ARG A 51 19.51 -10.85 4.28
C ARG A 51 18.43 -11.43 3.36
N ASP A 52 18.69 -12.60 2.80
CA ASP A 52 17.78 -13.20 1.84
C ASP A 52 16.43 -13.54 2.52
N ALA A 53 16.46 -14.05 3.76
CA ALA A 53 15.25 -14.31 4.54
C ALA A 53 14.46 -13.04 4.88
N VAL A 54 15.12 -11.90 5.12
CA VAL A 54 14.45 -10.63 5.38
C VAL A 54 13.83 -10.07 4.09
N ILE A 55 14.53 -10.16 2.96
CA ILE A 55 14.02 -9.77 1.63
C ILE A 55 12.77 -10.57 1.26
N GLU A 56 12.79 -11.88 1.52
CA GLU A 56 11.65 -12.77 1.29
C GLU A 56 10.45 -12.31 2.12
N LYS A 57 10.62 -12.13 3.43
CA LYS A 57 9.55 -11.64 4.32
C LYS A 57 8.99 -10.28 3.91
N ILE A 58 9.84 -9.35 3.45
CA ILE A 58 9.37 -8.06 2.94
C ILE A 58 8.55 -8.26 1.67
N SER A 59 8.95 -9.18 0.79
CA SER A 59 8.22 -9.48 -0.44
C SER A 59 6.84 -10.07 -0.14
N ASP A 60 6.74 -11.00 0.81
CA ASP A 60 5.46 -11.55 1.27
C ASP A 60 4.52 -10.46 1.80
N VAL A 61 5.06 -9.53 2.61
CA VAL A 61 4.29 -8.40 3.13
C VAL A 61 3.81 -7.48 2.00
N LEU A 62 4.65 -7.21 1.00
CA LEU A 62 4.28 -6.39 -0.15
C LEU A 62 3.16 -7.04 -0.98
N GLU A 63 3.17 -8.36 -1.13
CA GLU A 63 2.10 -9.10 -1.81
C GLU A 63 0.77 -8.94 -1.05
N VAL A 64 0.76 -9.19 0.26
CA VAL A 64 -0.44 -9.03 1.10
C VAL A 64 -0.98 -7.59 1.08
N LEU A 65 -0.10 -6.59 1.12
CA LEU A 65 -0.51 -5.18 1.03
C LEU A 65 -1.08 -4.83 -0.36
N GLY A 66 -0.53 -5.42 -1.42
CA GLY A 66 -1.01 -5.28 -2.79
C GLY A 66 -2.42 -5.84 -2.93
N ASP A 67 -2.63 -7.07 -2.47
CA ASP A 67 -3.94 -7.73 -2.47
C ASP A 67 -4.99 -6.91 -1.70
N ALA A 68 -4.65 -6.46 -0.48
CA ALA A 68 -5.54 -5.62 0.32
C ALA A 68 -5.91 -4.31 -0.40
N ARG A 69 -4.95 -3.70 -1.10
CA ARG A 69 -5.17 -2.48 -1.89
C ARG A 69 -6.10 -2.74 -3.07
N GLU A 70 -5.95 -3.87 -3.76
CA GLU A 70 -6.86 -4.27 -4.85
C GLU A 70 -8.28 -4.55 -4.37
N GLU A 71 -8.43 -5.19 -3.21
CA GLU A 71 -9.75 -5.42 -2.60
C GLU A 71 -10.46 -4.11 -2.26
N LEU A 72 -9.73 -3.12 -1.70
CA LEU A 72 -10.28 -1.80 -1.42
C LEU A 72 -10.63 -1.01 -2.69
N ASP A 73 -9.83 -1.12 -3.76
CA ASP A 73 -10.15 -0.51 -5.06
C ASP A 73 -11.45 -1.10 -5.65
N ARG A 74 -11.62 -2.42 -5.53
CA ARG A 74 -12.84 -3.12 -5.95
C ARG A 74 -14.05 -2.68 -5.12
N ALA A 75 -13.87 -2.54 -3.81
CA ALA A 75 -14.92 -2.05 -2.92
C ALA A 75 -15.31 -0.60 -3.26
N LEU A 76 -14.33 0.26 -3.52
CA LEU A 76 -14.53 1.66 -3.90
C LEU A 76 -15.40 1.80 -5.16
N ARG A 77 -15.12 1.00 -6.20
CA ARG A 77 -15.91 0.97 -7.45
C ARG A 77 -17.35 0.50 -7.25
N SER A 78 -17.60 -0.23 -6.16
CA SER A 78 -18.92 -0.78 -5.82
C SER A 78 -19.72 0.16 -4.90
N LEU A 79 -19.10 1.23 -4.38
CA LEU A 79 -19.82 2.24 -3.62
C LEU A 79 -20.73 3.03 -4.56
N PRO A 80 -22.01 3.23 -4.21
CA PRO A 80 -22.89 4.08 -5.00
C PRO A 80 -22.27 5.48 -5.09
N SER A 81 -22.07 5.98 -6.32
CA SER A 81 -21.65 7.37 -6.50
C SER A 81 -22.72 8.24 -5.85
N LEU A 82 -22.39 8.93 -4.76
CA LEU A 82 -23.24 9.98 -4.19
C LEU A 82 -23.18 11.20 -5.12
N TYR A 83 -23.79 11.03 -6.30
CA TYR A 83 -24.24 12.10 -7.17
C TYR A 83 -25.64 11.69 -7.61
N HIS A 84 -26.63 12.05 -6.80
CA HIS A 84 -28.00 12.17 -7.27
C HIS A 84 -28.12 13.59 -7.87
N PRO A 85 -28.10 13.76 -9.20
CA PRO A 85 -28.41 15.05 -9.83
C PRO A 85 -29.88 15.50 -9.65
N ASP A 86 -30.71 14.72 -8.94
CA ASP A 86 -32.16 14.90 -8.85
C ASP A 86 -32.62 15.82 -7.69
N LEU A 87 -31.72 16.63 -7.13
CA LEU A 87 -32.06 17.69 -6.16
C LEU A 87 -31.69 19.10 -6.65
N ALA A 88 -31.39 19.24 -7.94
CA ALA A 88 -31.12 20.53 -8.58
C ALA A 88 -32.30 21.04 -9.44
N ASP A 89 -33.51 20.53 -9.24
CA ASP A 89 -34.73 21.12 -9.81
C ASP A 89 -35.54 21.82 -8.71
N PRO A 90 -35.45 23.16 -8.58
CA PRO A 90 -36.26 23.92 -7.64
C PRO A 90 -37.73 24.12 -8.08
N ASP A 91 -38.16 23.61 -9.24
CA ASP A 91 -39.45 23.94 -9.86
C ASP A 91 -40.37 22.73 -10.19
N ARG A 92 -40.28 21.61 -9.46
CA ARG A 92 -41.20 20.46 -9.60
C ARG A 92 -42.10 20.18 -8.41
#